data_AF-X0UW51-F1
#
_entry.id   AF-X0UW51-F1
#
_cell.length_a   1.000
_cell.length_b   1.000
_cell.length_c   1.000
_cell.angle_alpha   90.00
_cell.angle_beta   90.00
_cell.angle_gamma   90.00
#
_symmetry.space_group_name_H-M   'P 1'
#
loop_
_entity.id
_entity.type
_entity.pdbx_description
1 polymer ?
#
loop_
_entity_poly.entity_id
_entity_poly.type
_entity_poly.pdbx_seq_one_letter_code
_entity_poly.pdbx_strand_id
1 'polypeptide(L)' 'ERRQNNVIYYPMYHPAAALHQQSLRQTIEADMLKIPSILARAEEVKEEESKPQQLSMF' A
#
# COMPACT_ATOMS: atom_id res chain seq x y z
N GLU A 1 -5.76 4.26 4.27
CA GLU A 1 -5.08 4.20 2.95
C GLU A 1 -5.96 4.88 1.90
N ARG A 2 -5.38 5.70 1.03
CA ARG A 2 -6.07 6.24 -0.15
C ARG A 2 -5.42 5.61 -1.38
N ARG A 3 -6.22 5.17 -2.36
CA ARG A 3 -5.72 4.67 -3.65
C ARG A 3 -6.12 5.66 -4.75
N GLN A 4 -5.15 6.08 -5.56
CA GLN A 4 -5.38 6.85 -6.79
C GLN A 4 -4.40 6.38 -7.85
N ASN A 5 -4.87 6.12 -9.06
CA ASN A 5 -4.05 5.88 -10.26
C ASN A 5 -2.87 4.93 -10.02
N ASN A 6 -3.14 3.78 -9.37
CA ASN A 6 -2.15 2.75 -9.08
C ASN A 6 -1.11 3.11 -7.98
N VAL A 7 -1.35 4.16 -7.20
CA VAL A 7 -0.55 4.56 -6.04
C VAL A 7 -1.35 4.34 -4.75
N ILE A 8 -0.72 3.70 -3.76
CA ILE A 8 -1.27 3.53 -2.40
C ILE A 8 -0.60 4.55 -1.48
N TYR A 9 -1.42 5.42 -0.88
CA TYR A 9 -0.97 6.35 0.16
C TYR A 9 -1.16 5.74 1.54
N TYR A 10 -0.05 5.52 2.23
CA TYR A 10 0.00 4.99 3.60
C TYR A 10 0.52 6.08 4.55
N PRO A 11 -0.32 6.62 5.46
CA PRO A 11 0.12 7.62 6.43
C PRO A 11 0.92 6.96 7.55
N MET A 12 2.12 7.47 7.80
CA MET A 12 2.95 7.07 8.94
C MET A 12 3.87 8.21 9.37
N TYR A 13 4.42 8.12 10.58
CA TYR A 13 5.46 9.05 11.02
C TYR A 13 6.72 8.92 10.16
N HIS A 14 7.34 10.05 9.85
CA HIS A 14 8.58 10.06 9.07
C HIS A 14 9.70 9.36 9.87
N PRO A 15 10.53 8.46 9.29
CA PRO A 15 11.56 7.73 10.02
C PRO A 15 12.54 8.61 10.81
N ALA A 16 12.91 9.77 10.25
CA ALA A 16 13.73 10.77 10.91
C ALA A 16 13.15 11.30 12.23
N ALA A 17 11.83 11.20 12.45
CA ALA A 17 11.20 11.59 13.72
C ALA A 17 11.72 10.75 14.90
N ALA A 18 12.15 9.50 14.67
CA ALA A 18 12.76 8.67 15.70
C ALA A 18 14.11 9.22 16.21
N LEU A 19 14.82 10.02 15.40
CA LEU A 19 16.08 10.65 15.80
C LEU A 19 15.87 11.77 16.82
N HIS A 20 14.74 12.46 16.73
CA HIS A 20 14.38 13.54 17.65
C HIS A 20 13.52 13.04 18.82
N GLN A 21 12.69 12.02 18.60
CA GLN A 21 11.78 11.45 19.59
C GLN A 21 11.93 9.92 19.62
N GLN A 22 12.80 9.43 20.49
CA GLN A 22 13.11 7.99 20.60
C GLN A 22 11.87 7.13 20.93
N SER A 23 10.88 7.70 21.62
CA SER A 23 9.61 7.02 21.93
C SER A 23 8.82 6.62 20.67
N LEU A 24 9.01 7.32 19.54
CA LEU A 24 8.34 7.01 18.28
C LEU A 24 8.96 5.80 17.55
N ARG A 25 10.12 5.32 17.99
CA ARG A 25 10.86 4.27 17.29
C ARG A 25 10.02 2.99 17.12
N GLN A 26 9.42 2.50 18.20
CA GLN A 26 8.61 1.27 18.16
C GLN A 26 7.38 1.42 17.25
N THR A 27 6.74 2.59 17.29
CA THR A 27 5.59 2.90 16.42
C THR A 27 6.00 2.90 14.96
N ILE A 28 7.12 3.55 14.62
CA ILE A 28 7.64 3.60 13.24
C ILE A 28 8.05 2.20 12.76
N GLU A 29 8.70 1.40 13.61
CA GLU A 29 9.06 0.02 13.29
C GLU A 29 7.81 -0.83 13.01
N ALA A 30 6.79 -0.74 13.88
CA ALA A 30 5.53 -1.45 13.70
C ALA A 30 4.78 -1.02 12.42
N ASP A 31 4.88 0.25 12.03
CA ASP A 31 4.28 0.75 10.79
C ASP A 31 5.05 0.30 9.54
N MET A 32 6.38 0.25 9.58
CA MET A 32 7.20 -0.26 8.48
C MET A 32 6.89 -1.73 8.19
N LEU A 33 6.66 -2.54 9.23
CA LEU A 33 6.31 -3.96 9.08
C LEU A 33 4.97 -4.19 8.37
N LYS A 34 4.10 -3.18 8.28
CA LYS A 34 2.83 -3.26 7.55
C LYS A 34 2.97 -2.99 6.05
N ILE A 35 4.07 -2.39 5.60
CA ILE A 35 4.26 -2.05 4.17
C ILE A 35 4.20 -3.29 3.27
N PRO A 36 4.90 -4.41 3.58
CA PRO A 36 4.87 -5.59 2.71
C PRO A 36 3.45 -6.16 2.51
N SER A 37 2.63 -6.18 3.55
CA SER A 37 1.25 -6.70 3.44
C SER A 37 0.34 -5.76 2.65
N ILE A 38 0.58 -4.45 2.72
CA ILE A 38 -0.12 -3.46 1.88
C ILE A 38 0.25 -3.64 0.41
N LEU A 39 1.52 -3.92 0.11
CA LEU A 39 2.01 -4.19 -1.25
C LEU A 39 1.44 -5.50 -1.81
N ALA A 40 1.39 -6.58 -1.02
CA ALA A 40 0.78 -7.84 -1.44
C ALA A 40 -0.70 -7.66 -1.84
N ARG A 41 -1.48 -6.93 -1.02
CA ARG A 41 -2.87 -6.54 -1.37
C ARG A 41 -2.97 -5.61 -2.57
N ALA A 42 -1.87 -4.96 -2.98
CA ALA A 42 -1.85 -4.15 -4.20
C ALA A 42 -1.76 -5.02 -5.44
N GLU A 43 -0.94 -6.07 -5.37
CA GLU A 43 -0.71 -7.02 -6.45
C GLU A 43 -1.91 -7.93 -6.69
N GLU A 44 -2.55 -8.43 -5.63
CA GLU A 44 -3.77 -9.25 -5.73
C GLU A 44 -4.89 -8.56 -6.53
N VAL A 45 -5.04 -7.23 -6.39
CA VAL A 45 -6.10 -6.47 -7.07
C VAL A 45 -5.77 -6.19 -8.54
N LYS A 46 -4.49 -6.25 -8.94
CA LYS A 46 -4.09 -6.06 -10.35
C LYS A 46 -4.44 -7.25 -11.23
N GLU A 47 -4.57 -8.45 -10.67
CA GLU A 47 -4.93 -9.65 -11.43
C GLU A 47 -6.42 -9.67 -11.86
N GLU A 48 -7.26 -8.81 -11.31
CA GLU A 48 -8.67 -8.64 -11.69
C GLU A 48 -8.90 -7.57 -12.77
N GLU A 49 -7.86 -7.10 -13.48
CA GLU A 49 -8.06 -6.35 -14.72
C GLU A 49 -8.64 -7.30 -15.79
N SER A 50 -9.97 -7.32 -15.81
CA SER A 50 -10.83 -8.03 -16.75
C SER A 50 -10.24 -8.09 -18.14
N LYS A 51 -9.90 -9.30 -18.60
CA LYS A 51 -9.69 -9.55 -20.04
C LYS A 51 -10.87 -8.94 -20.79
N PRO A 52 -10.66 -8.11 -21.84
CA PRO A 52 -11.76 -7.59 -22.62
C PRO A 52 -12.53 -8.77 -23.22
N GLN A 53 -13.72 -9.05 -22.69
CA GLN A 53 -14.59 -10.07 -23.23
C GLN A 53 -15.26 -9.48 -24.46
N GLN A 54 -14.77 -9.87 -25.64
CA GLN A 54 -15.39 -9.53 -26.91
C GLN A 54 -16.78 -10.19 -26.94
N LEU A 55 -17.83 -9.37 -26.84
CA LEU A 55 -19.19 -9.82 -27.06
C LEU A 55 -19.31 -10.28 -28.52
N SER A 56 -19.62 -11.56 -28.72
CA SER A 56 -19.96 -12.07 -30.05
C SER A 56 -21.34 -11.57 -30.43
N MET A 57 -21.41 -10.64 -31.39
CA MET A 57 -22.67 -10.27 -32.03
C MET A 57 -22.92 -11.26 -33.16
N PHE A 58 -23.61 -12.35 -32.85
CA PHE A 58 -24.27 -13.22 -33.84
C PHE A 58 -25.71 -12.77 -34.02
#